data_AF-A0A9D6R285-F1
#
_entry.id   AF-A0A9D6R285-F1
#
_cell.length_a   1.000
_cell.length_b   1.000
_cell.length_c   1.000
_cell.angle_alpha   90.00
_cell.angle_beta   90.00
_cell.angle_gamma   90.00
#
_symmetry.space_group_name_H-M   'P 1'
#
loop_
_entity.id
_entity.type
_entity.pdbx_description
1 polymer ?
#
loop_
_entity_poly.entity_id
_entity_poly.type
_entity_poly.pdbx_seq_one_letter_code
_entity_poly.pdbx_strand_id
1 'polypeptide(L)' 'TSESNIRQAIIFGSVMASFNVEDFSLNRMKTLTLKEIHERYKEFKQLTHFEDIEAAI' A
#
# COMPACT_ATOMS: atom_id res chain seq x y z
N THR A 1 -13.85 13.51 -8.52
CA THR A 1 -12.75 12.61 -8.15
C THR A 1 -11.77 12.53 -9.31
N SER A 2 -10.48 12.83 -9.11
CA SER A 2 -9.47 12.70 -10.17
C SER A 2 -8.93 11.27 -10.23
N GLU A 3 -8.40 10.88 -11.39
CA GLU A 3 -7.71 9.60 -11.58
C GLU A 3 -6.52 9.43 -10.61
N SER A 4 -5.78 10.51 -10.34
CA SER A 4 -4.70 10.52 -9.34
C SER A 4 -5.20 10.15 -7.94
N ASN A 5 -6.36 10.67 -7.53
CA ASN A 5 -6.94 10.39 -6.22
C ASN A 5 -7.44 8.93 -6.14
N ILE A 6 -7.92 8.36 -7.25
CA ILE A 6 -8.31 6.95 -7.32
C ILE A 6 -7.09 6.05 -7.16
N ARG A 7 -5.98 6.32 -7.89
CA ARG A 7 -4.73 5.58 -7.73
C ARG A 7 -4.21 5.63 -6.29
N GLN A 8 -4.23 6.81 -5.68
CA GLN A 8 -3.83 6.97 -4.28
C GLN A 8 -4.73 6.18 -3.33
N ALA A 9 -6.04 6.17 -3.55
CA ALA A 9 -6.99 5.41 -2.75
C ALA A 9 -6.75 3.89 -2.87
N ILE A 10 -6.44 3.40 -4.07
CA ILE A 10 -6.09 1.99 -4.31
C ILE A 10 -4.86 1.61 -3.49
N ILE A 11 -3.79 2.40 -3.57
CA ILE A 11 -2.54 2.14 -2.83
C ILE A 11 -2.80 2.16 -1.31
N PHE A 12 -3.55 3.15 -0.82
CA PHE A 12 -3.94 3.19 0.60
C PHE A 12 -4.75 1.96 1.02
N GLY A 13 -5.68 1.50 0.19
CA GLY A 13 -6.43 0.27 0.44
C GLY A 13 -5.51 -0.94 0.57
N SER A 14 -4.53 -1.09 -0.33
CA SER A 14 -3.53 -2.16 -0.26
C SER A 14 -2.66 -2.08 1.01
N VAL A 15 -2.25 -0.87 1.42
CA VAL A 15 -1.52 -0.66 2.67
C VAL A 15 -2.34 -1.12 3.88
N MET A 16 -3.61 -0.72 3.97
CA MET A 16 -4.47 -1.14 5.08
C MET A 16 -4.71 -2.65 5.07
N ALA A 17 -4.94 -3.26 3.89
CA ALA A 17 -5.09 -4.70 3.77
C ALA A 17 -3.83 -5.45 4.24
N SER A 18 -2.63 -4.92 3.97
CA SER A 18 -1.37 -5.54 4.39
C SER A 18 -1.23 -5.66 5.90
N PHE A 19 -1.75 -4.70 6.67
CA PHE A 19 -1.79 -4.79 8.14
C PHE A 19 -2.92 -5.69 8.64
N ASN A 20 -4.04 -5.78 7.92
CA ASN A 20 -5.20 -6.55 8.36
C ASN A 20 -4.90 -8.05 8.51
N VAL A 21 -3.92 -8.57 7.75
CA VAL A 21 -3.55 -9.98 7.75
C VAL A 21 -2.43 -10.33 8.74
N GLU A 22 -1.86 -9.34 9.44
CA GLU A 22 -0.72 -9.56 10.35
C GLU A 22 -1.13 -10.14 11.71
N ASP A 23 -2.41 -10.04 12.10
CA ASP A 23 -2.92 -10.57 13.38
C ASP A 23 -4.41 -10.95 13.25
N PHE A 24 -4.91 -11.75 14.19
CA PHE A 24 -6.28 -12.20 14.22
C PHE A 24 -7.27 -11.03 14.37
N SER A 25 -8.30 -11.04 13.54
CA SER A 25 -9.37 -10.03 13.57
C SER A 25 -8.80 -8.61 13.50
N LEU A 26 -9.25 -7.70 14.37
CA LEU A 26 -8.85 -6.30 14.37
C LEU A 26 -7.68 -5.99 15.30
N ASN A 27 -6.99 -7.00 15.84
CA ASN A 27 -5.96 -6.78 16.85
C ASN A 27 -4.83 -5.91 16.32
N ARG A 28 -4.35 -6.16 15.09
CA ARG A 28 -3.33 -5.33 14.47
C ARG A 28 -3.79 -3.89 14.25
N MET A 29 -5.06 -3.70 13.88
CA MET A 29 -5.64 -2.38 13.60
C MET A 29 -5.77 -1.51 14.86
N LYS A 30 -5.97 -2.12 16.03
CA LYS A 30 -6.09 -1.39 17.30
C LYS A 30 -4.79 -0.69 17.72
N THR A 31 -3.64 -1.22 17.29
CA THR A 31 -2.31 -0.70 17.65
C THR A 31 -1.61 0.01 16.49
N LEU A 32 -2.21 -0.03 15.29
CA LEU A 32 -1.64 0.57 14.09
C LEU A 32 -1.54 2.10 14.20
N THR A 33 -0.35 2.62 13.92
CA THR A 33 -0.06 4.05 13.96
C THR A 33 -0.01 4.65 12.56
N LEU A 34 -0.27 5.97 12.47
CA LEU A 34 -0.09 6.71 11.21
C LEU A 34 1.36 6.67 10.69
N LYS A 35 2.35 6.56 11.58
CA LYS A 35 3.75 6.42 11.18
C LYS A 35 3.98 5.14 10.38
N GLU A 36 3.49 4.01 10.89
CA GLU A 36 3.58 2.71 10.21
C GLU A 36 2.82 2.71 8.89
N ILE A 37 1.64 3.34 8.83
CA ILE A 37 0.89 3.51 7.58
C ILE A 37 1.71 4.29 6.56
N HIS A 38 2.33 5.40 6.95
CA HIS A 38 3.16 6.19 6.03
C HIS A 38 4.42 5.44 5.57
N GLU A 39 5.05 4.67 6.45
CA GLU A 39 6.21 3.83 6.11
C GLU A 39 5.82 2.76 5.09
N ARG A 40 4.77 1.97 5.37
CA ARG A 40 4.24 0.96 4.44
C ARG A 40 3.74 1.57 3.13
N TYR A 41 3.13 2.76 3.16
CA TYR A 41 2.74 3.47 1.93
C TYR A 41 3.95 3.84 1.06
N LYS A 42 5.08 4.23 1.66
CA LYS A 42 6.32 4.48 0.90
C LYS A 42 6.87 3.19 0.30
N GLU A 43 6.83 2.07 1.02
CA GLU A 43 7.21 0.75 0.51
C GLU A 43 6.34 0.36 -0.70
N PHE A 44 5.02 0.48 -0.59
CA PHE A 44 4.11 0.22 -1.71
C PHE A 44 4.38 1.15 -2.90
N LYS A 45 4.65 2.44 -2.66
CA LYS A 45 5.03 3.38 -3.73
C LYS A 45 6.32 2.94 -4.44
N GLN A 46 7.30 2.41 -3.71
CA GLN A 46 8.54 1.88 -4.27
C GLN A 46 8.31 0.60 -5.09
N LEU A 47 7.43 -0.29 -4.63
CA LEU A 47 7.06 -1.51 -5.35
C LEU A 47 6.25 -1.24 -6.63
N THR A 48 5.59 -0.08 -6.71
CA THR A 48 4.89 0.38 -7.93
C THR A 48 5.77 1.19 -8.88
N HIS A 49 7.11 1.20 -8.71
CA HIS A 49 7.99 1.53 -9.84
C HIS A 49 7.79 0.45 -10.90
N PHE A 50 6.88 0.69 -11.85
CA PHE A 50 6.73 -0.17 -13.00
C PHE A 50 7.99 -0.02 -13.85
N GLU A 51 8.86 -1.03 -13.85
CA GLU A 51 9.83 -1.22 -14.94
C GLU A 51 9.08 -1.82 -16.13
N ASP A 52 9.34 -1.23 -17.30
CA ASP A 52 8.83 -1.69 -18.59
C ASP A 52 9.37 -3.10 -18.89
N ILE A 53 8.57 -3.97 -19.51
CA ILE A 53 9.09 -5.23 -20.02
C ILE A 53 9.73 -4.92 -21.38
N GLU A 54 10.92 -4.31 -21.36
CA GLU A 54 11.79 -4.30 -22.53
C GLU A 54 12.80 -5.45 -22.40
N ALA A 55 12.29 -6.67 -22.53
CA ALA A 55 13.12 -7.81 -22.88
C ALA A 55 13.26 -7.81 -24.40
N ALA A 56 14.34 -7.19 -24.86
CA ALA A 56 14.81 -7.21 -26.23
C ALA A 56 14.77 -8.64 -26.83
N ILE A 57 13.96 -8.83 -27.88
CA ILE A 57 14.33 -9.44 -29.18
C ILE A 57 13.47 -8.78 -30.26
#